data_AF-A0A7T0PBL2-F1
#
_entry.id   AF-A0A7T0PBL2-F1
#
_cell.length_a   1.000
_cell.length_b   1.000
_cell.length_c   1.000
_cell.angle_alpha   90.00
_cell.angle_beta   90.00
_cell.angle_gamma   90.00
#
_symmetry.space_group_name_H-M   'P 1'
#
loop_
_entity.id
_entity.type
_entity.pdbx_description
1 polymer ?
#
loop_
_entity_poly.entity_id
_entity_poly.type
_entity_poly.pdbx_seq_one_letter_code
_entity_poly.pdbx_strand_id
1 'polypeptide(L)'
;MTIGRVAANLRQFIKFGLVGGSGVVVNQAVFIATKKLFDLAFGLHYYDPFLPIPFTDFNIRYYNVFAFIAFLVANVWNYQLNRKWTFGAVNKVSWLRGFFPFLVTGVGAMLVSQVVMVALLNHNSPVALPTDVFDDSSGLRNRGYWANMFSIIVAMPINFIINKLWTFRSKPKQPVVVEETVPR
;
A
#
# COMPACT_ATOMS: atom_id res chain seq x y z
N MET A 1 -32.82 -2.47 6.39
CA MET A 1 -31.49 -2.95 5.95
C MET A 1 -31.34 -4.39 6.44
N THR A 2 -31.35 -5.40 5.56
CA THR A 2 -31.52 -6.81 5.96
C THR A 2 -30.23 -7.43 6.51
N ILE A 3 -30.33 -8.26 7.56
CA ILE A 3 -29.23 -8.94 8.26
C ILE A 3 -28.29 -9.69 7.29
N GLY A 4 -28.84 -10.33 6.26
CA GLY A 4 -28.04 -11.01 5.23
C GLY A 4 -27.12 -10.09 4.41
N ARG A 5 -27.51 -8.83 4.20
CA ARG A 5 -26.70 -7.83 3.48
C ARG A 5 -25.55 -7.31 4.34
N VAL A 6 -25.79 -7.19 5.64
CA VAL A 6 -24.75 -6.83 6.64
C VAL A 6 -23.72 -7.96 6.76
N ALA A 7 -24.16 -9.22 6.85
CA ALA A 7 -23.27 -10.38 6.93
C ALA A 7 -22.42 -10.56 5.66
N ALA A 8 -22.99 -10.34 4.47
CA ALA A 8 -22.26 -10.41 3.21
C ALA A 8 -21.18 -9.30 3.10
N ASN A 9 -21.51 -8.07 3.49
CA ASN A 9 -20.58 -6.95 3.50
C ASN A 9 -19.45 -7.15 4.54
N LEU A 10 -19.78 -7.66 5.73
CA LEU A 10 -18.79 -7.98 6.78
C LEU A 10 -17.83 -9.09 6.34
N ARG A 11 -18.32 -10.12 5.65
CA ARG A 11 -17.49 -11.19 5.08
C ARG A 11 -16.53 -10.66 4.00
N GLN A 12 -16.98 -9.73 3.16
CA GLN A 12 -16.13 -9.06 2.18
C GLN A 12 -15.06 -8.19 2.85
N PHE A 13 -15.41 -7.46 3.92
CA PHE A 13 -14.48 -6.66 4.69
C PHE A 13 -13.40 -7.50 5.38
N ILE A 14 -13.76 -8.61 6.03
CA ILE A 14 -12.79 -9.51 6.67
C ILE A 14 -11.84 -10.15 5.66
N LYS A 15 -12.35 -10.58 4.50
CA LYS A 15 -11.48 -11.11 3.43
C LYS A 15 -10.53 -10.04 2.89
N PHE A 16 -11.02 -8.82 2.70
CA PHE A 16 -10.21 -7.69 2.27
C PHE A 16 -9.14 -7.33 3.32
N GLY A 17 -9.51 -7.36 4.61
CA GLY A 17 -8.60 -7.12 5.73
C GLY A 17 -7.54 -8.21 5.90
N LEU A 18 -7.88 -9.48 5.70
CA LEU A 18 -6.91 -10.59 5.77
C LEU A 18 -5.91 -10.55 4.61
N VAL A 19 -6.38 -10.30 3.38
CA VAL A 19 -5.50 -10.13 2.21
C VAL A 19 -4.62 -8.90 2.39
N GLY A 20 -5.20 -7.77 2.78
CA GLY A 20 -4.48 -6.51 3.04
C GLY A 20 -3.44 -6.65 4.15
N GLY A 21 -3.81 -7.30 5.26
CA GLY A 21 -2.90 -7.58 6.38
C GLY A 21 -1.71 -8.44 5.99
N SER A 22 -1.92 -9.47 5.15
CA SER A 22 -0.80 -10.28 4.63
C SER A 22 0.18 -9.45 3.81
N GLY A 23 -0.31 -8.47 3.04
CA GLY A 23 0.51 -7.53 2.30
C GLY A 23 1.37 -6.64 3.20
N VAL A 24 0.87 -6.22 4.36
CA VAL A 24 1.65 -5.45 5.35
C VAL A 24 2.82 -6.27 5.88
N VAL A 25 2.58 -7.55 6.20
CA VAL A 25 3.63 -8.45 6.70
C VAL A 25 4.70 -8.70 5.62
N VAL A 26 4.28 -8.96 4.38
CA VAL A 26 5.20 -9.14 3.25
C VAL A 26 6.00 -7.87 3.00
N ASN A 27 5.36 -6.70 3.03
CA ASN A 27 6.03 -5.42 2.88
C ASN A 27 7.13 -5.27 3.95
N GLN A 28 6.77 -5.48 5.22
CA GLN A 28 7.72 -5.31 6.32
C GLN A 28 8.91 -6.29 6.21
N ALA A 29 8.64 -7.54 5.84
CA ALA A 29 9.70 -8.53 5.61
C ALA A 29 10.65 -8.10 4.49
N VAL A 30 10.12 -7.61 3.37
CA VAL A 30 10.92 -7.13 2.24
C VAL A 30 11.70 -5.88 2.60
N PHE A 31 11.13 -4.95 3.35
CA PHE A 31 11.84 -3.76 3.82
C PHE A 31 13.05 -4.14 4.67
N ILE A 32 12.84 -5.03 5.66
CA ILE A 32 13.91 -5.53 6.54
C ILE A 32 14.99 -6.24 5.73
N ALA A 33 14.60 -7.13 4.81
CA ALA A 33 15.51 -7.87 3.97
C ALA A 33 16.34 -6.95 3.06
N THR A 34 15.70 -5.98 2.41
CA THR A 34 16.35 -5.04 1.50
C THR A 34 17.33 -4.15 2.26
N LYS A 35 16.91 -3.59 3.41
CA LYS A 35 17.81 -2.82 4.29
C LYS A 35 19.05 -3.65 4.65
N LYS A 36 18.85 -4.84 5.20
CA LYS A 36 19.96 -5.70 5.66
C LYS A 36 20.87 -6.11 4.50
N LEU A 37 20.30 -6.41 3.34
CA LEU A 37 21.07 -6.78 2.15
C LEU A 37 21.95 -5.62 1.68
N PHE A 38 21.40 -4.41 1.60
CA PHE A 38 22.15 -3.24 1.13
C PHE A 38 23.23 -2.80 2.13
N ASP A 39 22.91 -2.86 3.42
CA ASP A 39 23.85 -2.63 4.51
C ASP A 39 25.02 -3.63 4.43
N LEU A 40 24.71 -4.93 4.29
CA LEU A 40 25.73 -5.98 4.21
C LEU A 40 26.55 -5.95 2.90
N ALA A 41 25.90 -5.74 1.75
CA ALA A 41 26.53 -5.86 0.44
C ALA A 41 27.27 -4.59 0.02
N PHE A 42 26.83 -3.42 0.49
CA PHE A 42 27.31 -2.11 0.02
C PHE A 42 27.68 -1.15 1.14
N GLY A 43 27.45 -1.51 2.42
CA GLY A 43 27.68 -0.60 3.55
C GLY A 43 26.72 0.60 3.59
N LEU A 44 25.55 0.49 2.92
CA LEU A 44 24.60 1.59 2.78
C LEU A 44 23.60 1.60 3.94
N HIS A 45 23.65 2.66 4.74
CA HIS A 45 22.70 2.88 5.80
C HIS A 45 21.38 3.44 5.26
N TYR A 46 20.26 3.11 5.91
CA TYR A 46 18.94 3.54 5.43
C TYR A 46 18.71 5.06 5.51
N TYR A 47 19.49 5.78 6.32
CA TYR A 47 19.51 7.24 6.33
C TYR A 47 20.35 7.85 5.22
N ASP A 48 21.19 7.09 4.53
CA ASP A 48 22.11 7.68 3.55
C ASP A 48 21.33 8.32 2.39
N PRO A 49 21.84 9.43 1.84
CA PRO A 49 21.23 10.06 0.68
C PRO A 49 21.31 9.13 -0.53
N PHE A 50 20.20 8.96 -1.22
CA PHE A 50 20.11 8.26 -2.49
C PHE A 50 20.12 9.24 -3.66
N LEU A 51 19.26 10.26 -3.62
CA LEU A 51 19.14 11.27 -4.67
C LEU A 51 18.80 12.64 -4.07
N PRO A 52 19.58 13.70 -4.35
CA PRO A 52 19.22 15.06 -3.95
C PRO A 52 18.00 15.55 -4.72
N ILE A 53 17.15 16.35 -4.07
CA ILE A 53 16.01 17.00 -4.72
C ILE A 53 16.48 18.36 -5.23
N PRO A 54 16.46 18.62 -6.56
CA PRO A 54 16.91 19.89 -7.11
C PRO A 54 16.23 21.09 -6.44
N PHE A 55 17.01 22.15 -6.20
CA PHE A 55 16.54 23.42 -5.61
C PHE A 55 16.07 23.33 -4.15
N THR A 56 16.43 22.28 -3.41
CA THR A 56 16.10 22.14 -1.97
C THR A 56 17.27 21.51 -1.20
N ASP A 57 17.24 21.64 0.13
CA ASP A 57 18.19 20.92 1.03
C ASP A 57 17.77 19.46 1.30
N PHE A 58 16.68 19.00 0.68
CA PHE A 58 16.13 17.67 0.90
C PHE A 58 16.72 16.62 -0.03
N ASN A 59 16.80 15.40 0.48
CA ASN A 59 17.28 14.24 -0.26
C ASN A 59 16.25 13.12 -0.15
N ILE A 60 16.01 12.42 -1.26
CA ILE A 60 15.47 11.06 -1.22
C ILE A 60 16.55 10.20 -0.57
N ARG A 61 16.21 9.49 0.50
CA ARG A 61 17.14 8.63 1.26
C ARG A 61 16.86 7.15 1.00
N TYR A 62 17.78 6.27 1.36
CA TYR A 62 17.63 4.83 1.10
C TYR A 62 16.39 4.21 1.76
N TYR A 63 15.90 4.74 2.90
CA TYR A 63 14.63 4.27 3.46
C TYR A 63 13.44 4.48 2.51
N ASN A 64 13.45 5.55 1.69
CA ASN A 64 12.41 5.78 0.69
C ASN A 64 12.48 4.69 -0.39
N VAL A 65 13.70 4.37 -0.83
CA VAL A 65 13.97 3.34 -1.84
C VAL A 65 13.56 1.96 -1.32
N PHE A 66 13.93 1.60 -0.10
CA PHE A 66 13.57 0.31 0.50
C PHE A 66 12.06 0.17 0.70
N ALA A 67 11.38 1.22 1.15
CA ALA A 67 9.92 1.25 1.26
C ALA A 67 9.24 1.12 -0.10
N PHE A 68 9.81 1.73 -1.15
CA PHE A 68 9.31 1.59 -2.52
C PHE A 68 9.44 0.16 -3.05
N ILE A 69 10.61 -0.47 -2.88
CA ILE A 69 10.83 -1.88 -3.26
C ILE A 69 9.86 -2.79 -2.50
N ALA A 70 9.73 -2.59 -1.18
CA ALA A 70 8.80 -3.34 -0.34
C ALA A 70 7.35 -3.20 -0.80
N PHE A 71 6.94 -1.99 -1.20
CA PHE A 71 5.62 -1.74 -1.78
C PHE A 71 5.40 -2.55 -3.04
N LEU A 72 6.34 -2.54 -4.00
CA LEU A 72 6.19 -3.27 -5.26
C LEU A 72 6.00 -4.77 -5.03
N VAL A 73 6.84 -5.37 -4.17
CA VAL A 73 6.76 -6.81 -3.86
C VAL A 73 5.44 -7.13 -3.14
N ALA A 74 5.04 -6.34 -2.15
CA ALA A 74 3.77 -6.52 -1.46
C ALA A 74 2.56 -6.32 -2.40
N ASN A 75 2.66 -5.42 -3.38
CA ASN A 75 1.60 -5.19 -4.35
C ASN A 75 1.44 -6.41 -5.29
N VAL A 76 2.56 -6.98 -5.75
CA VAL A 76 2.55 -8.25 -6.51
C VAL A 76 1.95 -9.38 -5.68
N TRP A 77 2.33 -9.51 -4.40
CA TRP A 77 1.75 -10.49 -3.48
C TRP A 77 0.24 -10.33 -3.36
N ASN A 78 -0.23 -9.12 -3.09
CA ASN A 78 -1.64 -8.80 -2.94
C ASN A 78 -2.42 -9.07 -4.23
N TYR A 79 -1.86 -8.72 -5.40
CA TYR A 79 -2.49 -9.03 -6.69
C TYR A 79 -2.60 -10.53 -6.91
N GLN A 80 -1.52 -11.27 -6.64
CA GLN A 80 -1.47 -12.71 -6.86
C GLN A 80 -2.45 -13.47 -5.95
N LEU A 81 -2.56 -13.05 -4.69
CA LEU A 81 -3.50 -13.60 -3.72
C LEU A 81 -4.95 -13.29 -4.12
N ASN A 82 -5.25 -12.05 -4.51
CA ASN A 82 -6.58 -11.66 -5.00
C ASN A 82 -6.96 -12.42 -6.28
N ARG A 83 -6.02 -12.62 -7.20
CA ARG A 83 -6.25 -13.33 -8.46
C ARG A 83 -6.53 -14.82 -8.23
N LYS A 84 -5.76 -15.50 -7.38
CA LYS A 84 -5.92 -16.94 -7.11
C LYS A 84 -7.12 -17.25 -6.23
N TRP A 85 -7.32 -16.47 -5.17
CA TRP A 85 -8.33 -16.77 -4.15
C TRP A 85 -9.61 -15.98 -4.33
N THR A 86 -9.54 -14.65 -4.34
CA THR A 86 -10.72 -13.77 -4.35
C THR A 86 -11.49 -13.84 -5.68
N PHE A 87 -10.78 -13.90 -6.82
CA PHE A 87 -11.36 -13.85 -8.17
C PHE A 87 -11.05 -15.08 -9.04
N GLY A 88 -10.54 -16.16 -8.45
CA GLY A 88 -10.00 -17.33 -9.17
C GLY A 88 -10.95 -17.92 -10.22
N ALA A 89 -12.26 -17.95 -9.96
CA ALA A 89 -13.26 -18.54 -10.84
C ALA A 89 -13.69 -17.65 -12.04
N VAL A 90 -13.29 -16.38 -12.09
CA VAL A 90 -13.86 -15.38 -13.04
C VAL A 90 -12.79 -14.72 -13.93
N ASN A 91 -11.51 -15.03 -13.72
CA ASN A 91 -10.42 -14.33 -14.40
C ASN A 91 -10.32 -14.69 -15.90
N LYS A 92 -10.83 -13.79 -16.77
CA LYS A 92 -10.70 -13.88 -18.24
C LYS A 92 -9.58 -13.01 -18.82
N VAL A 93 -8.90 -12.21 -18.00
CA VAL A 93 -7.84 -11.28 -18.42
C VAL A 93 -6.45 -11.80 -18.08
N SER A 94 -5.46 -11.52 -18.94
CA SER A 94 -4.06 -11.91 -18.72
C SER A 94 -3.47 -11.27 -17.45
N TRP A 95 -2.41 -11.87 -16.90
CA TRP A 95 -1.82 -11.45 -15.63
C TRP A 95 -1.37 -9.99 -15.64
N LEU A 96 -0.61 -9.58 -16.67
CA LEU A 96 -0.08 -8.22 -16.81
C LEU A 96 -1.18 -7.17 -17.00
N ARG A 97 -2.21 -7.47 -17.81
CA ARG A 97 -3.32 -6.53 -18.05
C ARG A 97 -4.14 -6.25 -16.81
N GLY A 98 -4.23 -7.19 -15.87
CA GLY A 98 -4.86 -6.97 -14.57
C GLY A 98 -3.93 -6.34 -13.53
N PHE A 99 -2.62 -6.62 -13.61
CA PHE A 99 -1.64 -6.15 -12.64
C PHE A 99 -1.44 -4.64 -12.68
N PHE A 100 -1.26 -4.03 -13.85
CA PHE A 100 -0.98 -2.59 -13.92
C PHE A 100 -2.12 -1.70 -13.37
N PRO A 101 -3.40 -1.94 -13.69
CA PRO A 101 -4.50 -1.22 -13.03
C PRO A 101 -4.47 -1.39 -11.51
N PHE A 102 -4.22 -2.61 -11.02
CA PHE A 102 -4.10 -2.87 -9.57
C PHE A 102 -2.93 -2.11 -8.94
N LEU A 103 -1.76 -2.10 -9.59
CA LEU A 103 -0.59 -1.35 -9.16
C LEU A 103 -0.88 0.15 -9.10
N VAL A 104 -1.48 0.71 -10.15
CA VAL A 104 -1.85 2.14 -10.24
C VAL A 104 -2.78 2.54 -9.09
N THR A 105 -3.76 1.69 -8.74
CA THR A 105 -4.62 1.97 -7.58
C THR A 105 -3.86 2.01 -6.25
N GLY A 106 -2.72 1.32 -6.15
CA GLY A 106 -1.85 1.33 -4.97
C GLY A 106 -0.88 2.51 -4.88
N VAL A 107 -0.64 3.24 -5.99
CA VAL A 107 0.36 4.33 -6.02
C VAL A 107 -0.01 5.47 -5.06
N GLY A 108 -1.30 5.83 -4.95
CA GLY A 108 -1.73 6.86 -4.01
C GLY A 108 -1.40 6.52 -2.55
N ALA A 109 -1.62 5.26 -2.16
CA ALA A 109 -1.24 4.76 -0.84
C ALA A 109 0.28 4.78 -0.63
N MET A 110 1.04 4.41 -1.66
CA MET A 110 2.49 4.43 -1.62
C MET A 110 3.04 5.84 -1.44
N LEU A 111 2.50 6.84 -2.14
CA LEU A 111 2.91 8.24 -1.98
C LEU A 111 2.63 8.76 -0.57
N VAL A 112 1.45 8.47 -0.03
CA VAL A 112 1.10 8.79 1.36
C VAL A 112 2.06 8.12 2.33
N SER A 113 2.36 6.84 2.12
CA SER A 113 3.32 6.08 2.93
C SER A 113 4.71 6.73 2.90
N GLN A 114 5.18 7.26 1.75
CA GLN A 114 6.46 7.98 1.68
C GLN A 114 6.45 9.27 2.50
N VAL A 115 5.36 10.06 2.43
CA VAL A 115 5.23 11.30 3.20
C VAL A 115 5.25 11.01 4.70
N VAL A 116 4.48 10.02 5.14
CA VAL A 116 4.45 9.60 6.55
C VAL A 116 5.82 9.09 6.98
N MET A 117 6.49 8.29 6.15
CA MET A 117 7.83 7.78 6.43
C MET A 117 8.83 8.91 6.67
N VAL A 118 8.84 9.92 5.78
CA VAL A 118 9.69 11.11 5.94
C VAL A 118 9.34 11.87 7.22
N ALA A 119 8.05 12.05 7.51
CA ALA A 119 7.60 12.74 8.72
C ALA A 119 8.00 12.00 10.01
N LEU A 120 8.00 10.66 10.01
CA LEU A 120 8.38 9.86 11.17
C LEU A 120 9.91 9.79 11.37
N LEU A 121 10.70 9.91 10.30
CA LEU A 121 12.16 9.76 10.35
C LEU A 121 12.92 11.10 10.40
N ASN A 122 12.33 12.21 9.95
CA ASN A 122 12.98 13.51 10.03
C ASN A 122 12.97 14.04 11.48
N HIS A 123 14.14 14.32 12.06
CA HIS A 123 14.25 14.81 13.44
C HIS A 123 13.59 16.18 13.69
N ASN A 124 13.47 17.01 12.66
CA ASN A 124 12.81 18.32 12.74
C ASN A 124 11.28 18.22 12.64
N SER A 125 10.74 17.01 12.41
CA SER A 125 9.31 16.79 12.30
C SER A 125 8.66 16.72 13.69
N PRO A 126 7.50 17.35 13.90
CA PRO A 126 6.77 17.27 15.17
C PRO A 126 6.24 15.87 15.49
N VAL A 127 6.17 14.99 14.48
CA VAL A 127 5.72 13.59 14.61
C VAL A 127 6.88 12.60 14.46
N ALA A 128 8.12 13.07 14.59
CA ALA A 128 9.29 12.21 14.55
C ALA A 128 9.20 11.10 15.60
N LEU A 129 9.55 9.88 15.21
CA LEU A 129 9.65 8.78 16.18
C LEU A 129 10.77 9.09 17.20
N PRO A 130 10.52 8.85 18.50
CA PRO A 130 11.47 9.11 19.57
C PRO A 130 12.74 8.26 19.41
N THR A 131 13.91 8.90 19.48
CA THR A 131 15.23 8.24 19.30
C THR A 131 15.71 7.49 20.54
N ASP A 132 15.18 7.82 21.72
CA ASP A 132 15.46 7.13 22.99
C ASP A 132 14.76 5.75 23.06
N VAL A 133 13.58 5.63 22.44
CA VAL A 133 12.85 4.35 22.33
C VAL A 133 13.32 3.56 21.11
N PHE A 134 13.43 4.23 19.96
CA PHE A 134 13.83 3.63 18.70
C PHE A 134 15.26 4.04 18.34
N ASP A 135 16.21 3.47 19.07
CA ASP A 135 17.65 3.80 19.02
C ASP A 135 18.45 2.93 18.04
N ASP A 136 17.79 2.11 17.23
CA ASP A 136 18.40 1.17 16.28
C ASP A 136 19.30 0.08 16.89
N SER A 137 19.36 -0.08 18.21
CA SER A 137 20.19 -1.09 18.90
C SER A 137 19.79 -2.53 18.64
N SER A 138 18.54 -2.77 18.24
CA SER A 138 18.01 -4.09 17.92
C SER A 138 16.93 -4.00 16.85
N GLY A 139 16.53 -5.15 16.30
CA GLY A 139 15.45 -5.18 15.30
C GLY A 139 14.13 -4.58 15.81
N LEU A 140 13.75 -4.83 17.07
CA LEU A 140 12.52 -4.28 17.64
C LEU A 140 12.66 -2.81 18.06
N ARG A 141 13.90 -2.29 18.16
CA ARG A 141 14.17 -0.87 18.42
C ARG A 141 14.57 -0.13 17.14
N ASN A 142 14.49 -0.79 15.97
CA ASN A 142 14.88 -0.16 14.72
C ASN A 142 13.81 0.83 14.24
N ARG A 143 14.19 2.10 14.19
CA ARG A 143 13.29 3.21 13.88
C ARG A 143 12.75 3.12 12.46
N GLY A 144 13.59 2.73 11.50
CA GLY A 144 13.18 2.50 10.12
C GLY A 144 12.08 1.44 9.98
N TYR A 145 12.13 0.35 10.77
CA TYR A 145 11.10 -0.69 10.72
C TYR A 145 9.74 -0.20 11.21
N TRP A 146 9.73 0.52 12.34
CA TRP A 146 8.50 1.10 12.88
C TRP A 146 7.94 2.21 11.98
N ALA A 147 8.81 3.06 11.45
CA ALA A 147 8.39 4.08 10.50
C ALA A 147 7.74 3.47 9.25
N ASN A 148 8.32 2.41 8.67
CA ASN A 148 7.72 1.70 7.55
C ASN A 148 6.33 1.14 7.90
N MET A 149 6.23 0.42 9.02
CA MET A 149 4.98 -0.21 9.45
C MET A 149 3.87 0.82 9.69
N PHE A 150 4.14 1.89 10.45
CA PHE A 150 3.17 2.94 10.71
C PHE A 150 2.76 3.68 9.43
N SER A 151 3.71 3.90 8.51
CA SER A 151 3.41 4.52 7.22
C SER A 151 2.41 3.72 6.40
N ILE A 152 2.51 2.39 6.41
CA ILE A 152 1.55 1.50 5.74
C ILE A 152 0.19 1.54 6.44
N ILE A 153 0.18 1.49 7.77
CA ILE A 153 -1.05 1.53 8.56
C ILE A 153 -1.84 2.81 8.30
N VAL A 154 -1.15 3.96 8.27
CA VAL A 154 -1.76 5.26 7.95
C VAL A 154 -2.22 5.33 6.49
N ALA A 155 -1.44 4.76 5.56
CA ALA A 155 -1.81 4.75 4.14
C ALA A 155 -3.03 3.87 3.83
N MET A 156 -3.32 2.83 4.61
CA MET A 156 -4.40 1.88 4.34
C MET A 156 -5.80 2.54 4.27
N PRO A 157 -6.26 3.33 5.27
CA PRO A 157 -7.53 4.06 5.18
C PRO A 157 -7.57 5.03 4.01
N ILE A 158 -6.46 5.73 3.73
CA ILE A 158 -6.39 6.72 2.64
C ILE A 158 -6.50 6.01 1.29
N ASN A 159 -5.85 4.86 1.13
CA ASN A 159 -5.99 4.01 -0.06
C ASN A 159 -7.45 3.62 -0.31
N PHE A 160 -8.18 3.25 0.75
CA PHE A 160 -9.60 2.92 0.65
C PHE A 160 -10.42 4.14 0.18
N ILE A 161 -10.16 5.32 0.72
CA ILE A 161 -10.86 6.56 0.33
C ILE A 161 -10.56 6.89 -1.14
N ILE A 162 -9.31 6.85 -1.57
CA ILE A 162 -8.91 7.11 -2.96
C ILE A 162 -9.61 6.13 -3.90
N ASN A 163 -9.57 4.83 -3.59
CA ASN A 163 -10.26 3.82 -4.40
C ASN A 163 -11.78 4.01 -4.43
N LYS A 164 -12.38 4.42 -3.30
CA LYS A 164 -13.82 4.70 -3.23
C LYS A 164 -14.22 5.89 -4.09
N LEU A 165 -13.45 6.98 -4.06
CA LEU A 165 -13.77 8.23 -4.75
C LEU A 165 -13.45 8.18 -6.26
N TRP A 166 -12.44 7.41 -6.65
CA TRP A 166 -11.96 7.35 -8.04
C TRP A 166 -12.37 6.03 -8.72
N THR A 167 -11.90 4.89 -8.23
CA THR A 167 -12.08 3.57 -8.86
C THR A 167 -13.55 3.11 -8.87
N PHE A 168 -14.29 3.40 -7.79
CA PHE A 168 -15.71 3.02 -7.65
C PHE A 168 -16.70 4.17 -7.91
N ARG A 169 -16.25 5.25 -8.57
CA ARG A 169 -17.18 6.31 -9.01
C ARG A 169 -18.19 5.67 -9.95
N SER A 170 -19.41 5.51 -9.44
CA SER A 170 -20.48 4.82 -10.17
C SER A 170 -20.75 5.59 -11.45
N LYS A 171 -20.54 4.96 -12.61
CA LYS A 171 -21.07 5.49 -13.87
C LYS A 171 -22.60 5.61 -13.71
N PRO A 172 -23.24 6.72 -14.13
CA PRO A 172 -24.69 6.77 -14.20
C PRO A 172 -25.18 5.53 -14.97
N LYS A 173 -26.19 4.82 -14.44
CA LYS A 173 -26.86 3.78 -15.25
C LYS A 173 -27.36 4.47 -16.51
N GLN A 174 -27.01 3.95 -17.69
CA GLN A 174 -27.59 4.46 -18.92
C GLN A 174 -29.11 4.29 -18.83
N PRO A 175 -29.91 5.28 -19.29
CA PRO A 175 -31.35 5.13 -19.36
C PRO A 175 -31.68 3.90 -20.20
N VAL A 176 -32.38 2.93 -19.61
CA VAL A 176 -32.93 1.82 -20.38
C VAL A 176 -34.15 2.37 -21.08
N VAL A 177 -34.09 2.53 -22.40
CA VAL A 177 -35.27 2.84 -23.22
C VAL A 177 -36.15 1.60 -23.17
N VAL A 178 -37.29 1.71 -22.49
CA VAL A 178 -38.33 0.66 -22.50
C VAL A 178 -39.11 0.87 -23.78
N GLU A 179 -38.91 0.00 -24.77
CA GLU A 179 -39.70 0.00 -25.99
C GLU A 179 -41.09 -0.55 -25.64
N GLU A 180 -42.11 0.31 -25.71
CA GLU A 180 -43.49 -0.03 -25.40
C GLU A 180 -44.05 -0.91 -26.54
N THR A 181 -44.03 -2.23 -26.35
CA THR A 181 -44.65 -3.14 -27.32
C THR A 181 -46.17 -3.03 -27.21
N VAL A 182 -46.78 -2.37 -28.19
CA VAL A 182 -48.24 -2.28 -28.32
C VAL A 182 -48.82 -3.70 -28.51
N PRO A 183 -49.77 -4.14 -27.66
CA PRO A 183 -50.38 -5.46 -27.80
C PRO A 183 -51.18 -5.54 -29.11
N ARG A 184 -50.99 -6.63 -29.86
CA ARG A 184 -51.78 -6.98 -31.05
C ARG A 184 -53.07 -7.69 -30.68
#